data_AF-A0A9C9XPP8-F1
#
_entry.id   AF-A0A9C9XPP8-F1
#
_cell.length_a   1.000
_cell.length_b   1.000
_cell.length_c   1.000
_cell.angle_alpha   90.00
_cell.angle_beta   90.00
_cell.angle_gamma   90.00
#
_symmetry.space_group_name_H-M   'P 1'
#
loop_
_entity.id
_entity.type
_entity.pdbx_description
1 polymer ?
#
loop_
_entity_poly.entity_id
_entity_poly.type
_entity_poly.pdbx_seq_one_letter_code
_entity_poly.pdbx_strand_id
1 'polypeptide(L)'
;MNFANLITLTTDFGLQDPYVGQMKGAILRRNVTARIIDLTHGIPPHDVLTAAITLRTSYSYFPEGSIHLVVVDPGVGSQRSILAATGDGHLFITPDNGILSLLAADNRLQEVHRVENRALFPSEVSCTFHGRDIMAPVAAALAAGMPLDKVGPTVNFADCVRLDLPQPRITDRGIEGQVLHVDHFGNIRTTIGTAALSRFQPGSFAGIEIGRERINTIATTYSQCPPGDLIALIDSSGYLELAVNKGSAAEVTGCRPGDPVIVHMKA
;
A
#
# COMPACT_ATOMS: atom_id res chain seq x y z
N MET A 1 14.33 -5.59 -19.02
CA MET A 1 14.24 -6.17 -17.66
C MET A 1 13.84 -7.64 -17.82
N ASN A 2 14.48 -8.58 -17.15
CA ASN A 2 14.03 -9.99 -17.17
C ASN A 2 12.91 -10.12 -16.15
N PHE A 3 11.70 -10.48 -16.61
CA PHE A 3 10.56 -10.64 -15.72
C PHE A 3 10.67 -11.95 -14.94
N ALA A 4 10.41 -11.88 -13.64
CA ALA A 4 10.14 -13.08 -12.87
C ALA A 4 8.76 -13.58 -13.31
N ASN A 5 8.64 -14.88 -13.55
CA ASN A 5 7.33 -15.50 -13.79
C ASN A 5 6.55 -15.64 -12.47
N LEU A 6 6.38 -14.51 -11.77
CA LEU A 6 5.81 -14.37 -10.43
C LEU A 6 4.89 -13.15 -10.40
N ILE A 7 3.64 -13.38 -10.02
CA ILE A 7 2.61 -12.36 -9.87
C ILE A 7 2.11 -12.38 -8.42
N THR A 8 2.19 -11.24 -7.73
CA THR A 8 1.53 -11.06 -6.44
C THR A 8 0.13 -10.49 -6.62
N LEU A 9 -0.82 -10.88 -5.79
CA LEU A 9 -2.19 -10.36 -5.80
C LEU A 9 -2.50 -9.58 -4.52
N THR A 10 -3.03 -8.37 -4.67
CA THR A 10 -3.56 -7.56 -3.56
C THR A 10 -4.95 -7.07 -3.92
N THR A 11 -5.98 -7.41 -3.15
CA THR A 11 -7.37 -7.03 -3.46
C THR A 11 -8.19 -6.70 -2.22
N ASP A 12 -9.38 -6.12 -2.42
CA ASP A 12 -10.42 -5.91 -1.40
C ASP A 12 -11.59 -6.92 -1.51
N PHE A 13 -11.43 -7.99 -2.29
CA PHE A 13 -12.49 -8.99 -2.56
C PHE A 13 -12.78 -9.96 -1.41
N GLY A 14 -11.92 -10.03 -0.40
CA GLY A 14 -11.97 -11.10 0.59
C GLY A 14 -11.71 -12.49 -0.02
N LEU A 15 -12.03 -13.52 0.77
CA LEU A 15 -11.85 -14.93 0.39
C LEU A 15 -13.17 -15.73 0.36
N GLN A 16 -14.30 -15.06 0.61
CA GLN A 16 -15.61 -15.72 0.70
C GLN A 16 -16.22 -15.95 -0.69
N ASP A 17 -15.90 -15.05 -1.63
CA ASP A 17 -16.44 -15.05 -3.00
C ASP A 17 -15.41 -15.56 -4.02
N PRO A 18 -15.85 -16.00 -5.22
CA PRO A 18 -14.98 -16.64 -6.19
C PRO A 18 -14.03 -15.67 -6.93
N TYR A 19 -14.10 -14.37 -6.67
CA TYR A 19 -13.44 -13.33 -7.47
C TYR A 19 -11.93 -13.53 -7.59
N VAL A 20 -11.26 -13.84 -6.48
CA VAL A 20 -9.81 -14.15 -6.47
C VAL A 20 -9.50 -15.38 -7.33
N GLY A 21 -10.30 -16.44 -7.18
CA GLY A 21 -10.15 -17.67 -7.97
C GLY A 21 -10.34 -17.42 -9.47
N GLN A 22 -11.31 -16.58 -9.84
CA GLN A 22 -11.53 -16.20 -11.23
C GLN A 22 -10.36 -15.40 -11.81
N MET A 23 -9.79 -14.47 -11.05
CA MET A 23 -8.57 -13.74 -11.46
C MET A 23 -7.39 -14.68 -11.68
N LYS A 24 -7.14 -15.61 -10.75
CA LYS A 24 -6.09 -16.64 -10.91
C LYS A 24 -6.33 -17.50 -12.15
N GLY A 25 -7.58 -17.90 -12.39
CA GLY A 25 -7.96 -18.60 -13.61
C GLY A 25 -7.68 -17.81 -14.89
N ALA A 26 -7.96 -16.49 -14.89
CA ALA A 26 -7.66 -15.62 -16.02
C ALA A 26 -6.14 -15.48 -16.26
N ILE A 27 -5.33 -15.40 -15.19
CA ILE A 27 -3.87 -15.41 -15.29
C ILE A 27 -3.39 -16.74 -15.91
N LEU A 28 -3.81 -17.87 -15.33
CA LEU A 28 -3.33 -19.20 -15.71
C LEU A 28 -3.79 -19.64 -17.11
N ARG A 29 -4.92 -19.13 -17.61
CA ARG A 29 -5.35 -19.33 -19.00
C ARG A 29 -4.35 -18.79 -20.02
N ARG A 30 -3.62 -17.73 -19.67
CA ARG A 30 -2.64 -17.08 -20.55
C ARG A 30 -1.21 -17.51 -20.25
N ASN A 31 -0.90 -17.76 -18.98
CA ASN A 31 0.41 -18.17 -18.52
C ASN A 31 0.28 -19.26 -17.44
N VAL A 32 0.22 -20.51 -17.89
CA VAL A 32 -0.03 -21.68 -17.02
C VAL A 32 1.10 -21.96 -16.02
N THR A 33 2.31 -21.44 -16.27
CA THR A 33 3.48 -21.64 -15.41
C THR A 33 3.71 -20.48 -14.44
N ALA A 34 2.84 -19.46 -14.45
CA ALA A 34 2.94 -18.32 -13.54
C ALA A 34 2.86 -18.75 -12.07
N ARG A 35 3.82 -18.29 -11.27
CA ARG A 35 3.76 -18.41 -9.82
C ARG A 35 2.87 -17.28 -9.28
N ILE A 36 1.74 -17.62 -8.70
CA ILE A 36 0.82 -16.64 -8.12
C ILE A 36 0.96 -16.67 -6.60
N ILE A 37 1.22 -15.52 -5.99
CA ILE A 37 1.30 -15.35 -4.54
C ILE A 37 0.22 -14.36 -4.10
N ASP A 38 -0.65 -14.77 -3.19
CA ASP A 38 -1.58 -13.83 -2.58
C ASP A 38 -0.81 -13.02 -1.54
N LEU A 39 -0.67 -11.71 -1.77
CA LEU A 39 -0.13 -10.83 -0.74
C LEU A 39 -1.19 -10.60 0.34
N THR A 40 -2.39 -10.20 -0.08
CA THR A 40 -3.59 -10.16 0.77
C THR A 40 -4.84 -9.94 -0.07
N HIS A 41 -5.97 -10.45 0.39
CA HIS A 41 -7.29 -10.13 -0.16
C HIS A 41 -8.17 -9.40 0.86
N GLY A 42 -7.58 -8.99 1.99
CA GLY A 42 -8.26 -8.39 3.13
C GLY A 42 -8.09 -6.88 3.21
N ILE A 43 -7.77 -6.20 2.09
CA ILE A 43 -7.86 -4.73 2.09
C ILE A 43 -9.31 -4.36 2.36
N PRO A 44 -9.61 -3.39 3.25
CA PRO A 44 -10.98 -2.95 3.46
C PRO A 44 -11.61 -2.50 2.13
N PRO A 45 -12.91 -2.78 1.90
CA PRO A 45 -13.57 -2.42 0.66
C PRO A 45 -13.33 -0.96 0.29
N HIS A 46 -12.85 -0.74 -0.94
CA HIS A 46 -12.59 0.58 -1.53
C HIS A 46 -11.46 1.40 -0.90
N ASP A 47 -10.69 0.83 0.05
CA ASP A 47 -9.62 1.55 0.74
C ASP A 47 -8.32 1.58 -0.08
N VAL A 48 -8.27 2.57 -0.98
CA VAL A 48 -7.13 2.83 -1.88
C VAL A 48 -5.85 3.17 -1.09
N LEU A 49 -5.97 3.86 0.04
CA LEU A 49 -4.81 4.24 0.85
C LEU A 49 -4.19 3.01 1.51
N THR A 50 -5.00 2.14 2.12
CA THR A 50 -4.50 0.89 2.68
C THR A 50 -3.86 0.02 1.59
N ALA A 51 -4.46 -0.07 0.39
CA ALA A 51 -3.84 -0.76 -0.74
C ALA A 51 -2.46 -0.17 -1.14
N ALA A 52 -2.35 1.16 -1.20
CA ALA A 52 -1.10 1.85 -1.48
C ALA A 52 -0.03 1.57 -0.41
N ILE A 53 -0.42 1.60 0.86
CA ILE A 53 0.49 1.32 1.99
C ILE A 53 0.97 -0.13 1.91
N THR A 54 0.04 -1.09 1.76
CA THR A 54 0.36 -2.51 1.61
C THR A 54 1.33 -2.74 0.46
N LEU A 55 1.08 -2.13 -0.70
CA LEU A 55 2.00 -2.24 -1.84
C LEU A 55 3.39 -1.72 -1.47
N ARG A 56 3.49 -0.45 -1.01
CA ARG A 56 4.76 0.20 -0.66
C ARG A 56 5.58 -0.62 0.35
N THR A 57 4.93 -1.22 1.35
CA THR A 57 5.63 -1.92 2.43
C THR A 57 6.04 -3.36 2.10
N SER A 58 5.56 -3.91 0.98
CA SER A 58 5.69 -5.34 0.72
C SER A 58 6.44 -5.69 -0.56
N TYR A 59 6.40 -4.84 -1.60
CA TYR A 59 6.90 -5.22 -2.92
C TYR A 59 8.38 -5.63 -2.94
N SER A 60 9.22 -4.94 -2.15
CA SER A 60 10.67 -5.11 -2.10
C SER A 60 11.14 -6.42 -1.46
N TYR A 61 10.24 -7.17 -0.81
CA TYR A 61 10.56 -8.51 -0.28
C TYR A 61 10.45 -9.61 -1.35
N PHE A 62 9.94 -9.28 -2.53
CA PHE A 62 9.87 -10.21 -3.66
C PHE A 62 11.10 -10.05 -4.56
N PRO A 63 11.44 -11.06 -5.37
CA PRO A 63 12.53 -10.96 -6.32
C PRO A 63 12.31 -9.84 -7.34
N GLU A 64 13.40 -9.23 -7.84
CA GLU A 64 13.33 -8.34 -9.00
C GLU A 64 12.63 -9.04 -10.18
N GLY A 65 11.93 -8.25 -11.00
CA GLY A 65 11.10 -8.71 -12.10
C GLY A 65 9.71 -9.21 -11.68
N SER A 66 9.40 -9.26 -10.39
CA SER A 66 8.05 -9.63 -9.91
C SER A 66 7.01 -8.59 -10.32
N ILE A 67 5.81 -9.10 -10.65
CA ILE A 67 4.65 -8.28 -11.02
C ILE A 67 3.70 -8.20 -9.84
N HIS A 68 3.37 -6.99 -9.39
CA HIS A 68 2.42 -6.76 -8.33
C HIS A 68 1.10 -6.27 -8.92
N LEU A 69 0.10 -7.16 -8.90
CA LEU A 69 -1.24 -6.87 -9.40
C LEU A 69 -2.14 -6.46 -8.22
N VAL A 70 -2.46 -5.17 -8.17
CA VAL A 70 -3.28 -4.58 -7.09
C VAL A 70 -4.64 -4.18 -7.65
N VAL A 71 -5.70 -4.81 -7.15
CA VAL A 71 -7.08 -4.57 -7.57
C VAL A 71 -7.92 -4.17 -6.36
N VAL A 72 -7.87 -2.88 -6.06
CA VAL A 72 -8.78 -2.18 -5.13
C VAL A 72 -9.32 -1.00 -5.91
N ASP A 73 -10.55 -1.14 -6.42
CA ASP A 73 -11.00 -0.36 -7.57
C ASP A 73 -12.48 0.06 -7.46
N PRO A 74 -12.78 1.06 -6.59
CA PRO A 74 -14.14 1.60 -6.48
C PRO A 74 -14.62 2.27 -7.78
N GLY A 75 -13.71 2.62 -8.69
CA GLY A 75 -14.01 3.25 -9.97
C GLY A 75 -14.13 2.27 -11.14
N VAL A 76 -14.23 0.96 -10.90
CA VAL A 76 -14.35 -0.04 -11.97
C VAL A 76 -15.51 0.30 -12.92
N GLY A 77 -15.31 0.08 -14.22
CA GLY A 77 -16.31 0.40 -15.26
C GLY A 77 -16.42 1.89 -15.63
N SER A 78 -15.77 2.79 -14.89
CA SER A 78 -15.72 4.21 -15.22
C SER A 78 -14.66 4.53 -16.29
N GLN A 79 -14.42 5.82 -16.55
CA GLN A 79 -13.37 6.31 -17.44
C GLN A 79 -11.96 6.24 -16.84
N ARG A 80 -11.80 5.77 -15.58
CA ARG A 80 -10.48 5.65 -14.94
C ARG A 80 -9.57 4.70 -15.72
N SER A 81 -8.32 5.12 -15.92
CA SER A 81 -7.33 4.31 -16.64
C SER A 81 -6.86 3.11 -15.80
N ILE A 82 -6.21 2.14 -16.44
CA ILE A 82 -5.41 1.12 -15.76
C ILE A 82 -3.96 1.41 -16.13
N LEU A 83 -3.08 1.36 -15.13
CA LEU A 83 -1.66 1.65 -15.28
C LEU A 83 -0.84 0.37 -15.17
N ALA A 84 0.21 0.30 -15.98
CA ALA A 84 1.33 -0.61 -15.80
C ALA A 84 2.59 0.24 -15.59
N ALA A 85 3.19 0.16 -14.41
CA ALA A 85 4.35 0.98 -14.05
C ALA A 85 5.55 0.11 -13.67
N THR A 86 6.76 0.60 -13.88
CA THR A 86 8.00 -0.01 -13.39
C THR A 86 8.64 0.83 -12.31
N GLY A 87 9.36 0.18 -11.41
CA GLY A 87 10.10 0.87 -10.35
C GLY A 87 10.88 -0.10 -9.49
N ASP A 88 12.11 0.27 -9.11
CA ASP A 88 13.02 -0.58 -8.32
C ASP A 88 13.17 -2.03 -8.82
N GLY A 89 13.15 -2.23 -10.14
CA GLY A 89 13.23 -3.58 -10.72
C GLY A 89 11.92 -4.38 -10.67
N HIS A 90 10.82 -3.80 -10.20
CA HIS A 90 9.49 -4.41 -10.16
C HIS A 90 8.54 -3.81 -11.18
N LEU A 91 7.41 -4.48 -11.36
CA LEU A 91 6.31 -3.99 -12.18
C LEU A 91 5.00 -3.97 -11.37
N PHE A 92 4.20 -2.94 -11.56
CA PHE A 92 2.98 -2.68 -10.81
C PHE A 92 1.81 -2.51 -11.78
N ILE A 93 0.73 -3.26 -11.58
CA ILE A 93 -0.49 -3.13 -12.39
C ILE A 93 -1.62 -2.76 -11.45
N THR A 94 -2.19 -1.57 -11.66
CA THR A 94 -3.16 -0.97 -10.74
C THR A 94 -4.19 -0.13 -11.51
N PRO A 95 -5.42 0.08 -10.99
CA PRO A 95 -6.26 1.17 -11.45
C PRO A 95 -5.58 2.53 -11.21
N ASP A 96 -5.80 3.50 -12.11
CA ASP A 96 -5.36 4.89 -11.94
C ASP A 96 -6.27 5.61 -10.93
N ASN A 97 -6.10 5.29 -9.65
CA ASN A 97 -6.89 5.85 -8.55
C ASN A 97 -6.02 6.33 -7.38
N GLY A 98 -4.70 6.32 -7.55
CA GLY A 98 -3.75 6.76 -6.53
C GLY A 98 -3.00 5.66 -5.78
N ILE A 99 -3.21 4.37 -6.06
CA ILE A 99 -2.41 3.29 -5.44
C ILE A 99 -0.89 3.52 -5.56
N LEU A 100 -0.44 4.06 -6.70
CA LEU A 100 0.97 4.31 -6.98
C LEU A 100 1.54 5.57 -6.29
N SER A 101 0.71 6.37 -5.59
CA SER A 101 1.12 7.67 -5.04
C SER A 101 2.30 7.57 -4.09
N LEU A 102 2.32 6.54 -3.25
CA LEU A 102 3.37 6.35 -2.25
C LEU A 102 4.70 5.95 -2.89
N LEU A 103 4.69 5.07 -3.89
CA LEU A 103 5.89 4.70 -4.64
C LEU A 103 6.46 5.91 -5.42
N ALA A 104 5.58 6.76 -5.94
CA ALA A 104 6.01 7.97 -6.62
C ALA A 104 6.61 9.01 -5.66
N ALA A 105 6.01 9.20 -4.47
CA ALA A 105 6.54 10.08 -3.44
C ALA A 105 7.96 9.66 -3.00
N ASP A 106 8.21 8.36 -2.96
CA ASP A 106 9.52 7.76 -2.65
C ASP A 106 10.49 7.79 -3.86
N ASN A 107 10.12 8.40 -4.99
CA ASN A 107 10.86 8.44 -6.26
C ASN A 107 11.25 7.05 -6.79
N ARG A 108 10.38 6.04 -6.60
CA ARG A 108 10.65 4.66 -7.03
C ARG A 108 10.17 4.34 -8.44
N LEU A 109 9.22 5.11 -8.98
CA LEU A 109 8.67 4.86 -10.32
C LEU A 109 9.63 5.35 -11.41
N GLN A 110 9.75 4.56 -12.48
CA GLN A 110 10.64 4.80 -13.61
C GLN A 110 9.86 5.06 -14.91
N GLU A 111 8.92 4.19 -15.24
CA GLU A 111 8.09 4.30 -16.45
C GLU A 111 6.65 3.92 -16.12
N VAL A 112 5.67 4.56 -16.77
CA VAL A 112 4.25 4.29 -16.59
C VAL A 112 3.58 4.23 -17.95
N HIS A 113 2.78 3.20 -18.18
CA HIS A 113 1.97 3.01 -19.38
C HIS A 113 0.50 2.93 -19.03
N ARG A 114 -0.37 3.41 -19.93
CA ARG A 114 -1.79 3.07 -19.91
C ARG A 114 -2.00 1.70 -20.54
N VAL A 115 -2.82 0.89 -19.91
CA VAL A 115 -3.23 -0.42 -20.41
C VAL A 115 -4.35 -0.23 -21.43
N GLU A 116 -3.98 -0.16 -22.71
CA GLU A 116 -4.91 0.13 -23.82
C GLU A 116 -4.85 -0.91 -24.95
N ASN A 117 -3.89 -1.84 -24.91
CA ASN A 117 -3.79 -2.90 -25.91
C ASN A 117 -4.92 -3.94 -25.77
N ARG A 118 -6.00 -3.75 -26.52
CA ARG A 118 -7.17 -4.64 -26.54
C ARG A 118 -6.88 -6.07 -26.98
N ALA A 119 -5.77 -6.34 -27.69
CA ALA A 119 -5.38 -7.71 -28.05
C ALA A 119 -4.98 -8.56 -26.82
N LEU A 120 -4.78 -7.93 -25.67
CA LEU A 120 -4.51 -8.62 -24.40
C LEU A 120 -5.80 -9.09 -23.69
N PHE A 121 -6.96 -8.56 -24.07
CA PHE A 121 -8.22 -8.73 -23.36
C PHE A 121 -9.06 -9.85 -24.01
N PRO A 122 -10.01 -10.46 -23.28
CA PRO A 122 -11.03 -11.32 -23.89
C PRO A 122 -11.92 -10.53 -24.84
N SER A 123 -12.68 -11.24 -25.69
CA SER A 123 -13.63 -10.63 -26.64
C SER A 123 -14.73 -9.82 -25.93
N GLU A 124 -15.13 -10.27 -24.75
CA GLU A 124 -16.11 -9.59 -23.90
C GLU A 124 -15.43 -9.18 -22.59
N VAL A 125 -15.48 -7.88 -22.29
CA VAL A 125 -14.93 -7.30 -21.06
C VAL A 125 -16.10 -6.87 -20.17
N SER A 126 -16.18 -7.42 -18.96
CA SER A 126 -17.17 -7.02 -17.98
C SER A 126 -16.89 -5.60 -17.48
N CYS A 127 -17.94 -4.76 -17.46
CA CYS A 127 -17.87 -3.42 -16.89
C CYS A 127 -17.63 -3.42 -15.36
N THR A 128 -17.86 -4.54 -14.68
CA THR A 128 -17.72 -4.64 -13.22
C THR A 128 -16.53 -5.48 -12.78
N PHE A 129 -15.73 -6.03 -13.72
CA PHE A 129 -14.62 -6.92 -13.34
C PHE A 129 -13.36 -6.76 -14.21
N HIS A 130 -12.91 -5.52 -14.35
CA HIS A 130 -11.66 -5.21 -15.05
C HIS A 130 -10.41 -5.89 -14.44
N GLY A 131 -10.42 -6.20 -13.14
CA GLY A 131 -9.34 -6.98 -12.51
C GLY A 131 -9.14 -8.34 -13.18
N ARG A 132 -10.23 -9.06 -13.48
CA ARG A 132 -10.23 -10.35 -14.16
C ARG A 132 -10.03 -10.21 -15.66
N ASP A 133 -10.73 -9.27 -16.29
CA ASP A 133 -10.82 -9.23 -17.76
C ASP A 133 -9.70 -8.40 -18.41
N ILE A 134 -9.08 -7.47 -17.68
CA ILE A 134 -8.03 -6.59 -18.23
C ILE A 134 -6.71 -6.82 -17.49
N MET A 135 -6.69 -6.58 -16.18
CA MET A 135 -5.43 -6.50 -15.42
C MET A 135 -4.75 -7.87 -15.28
N ALA A 136 -5.51 -8.93 -14.98
CA ALA A 136 -4.99 -10.29 -14.88
C ALA A 136 -4.36 -10.81 -16.20
N PRO A 137 -5.01 -10.70 -17.38
CA PRO A 137 -4.39 -11.06 -18.65
C PRO A 137 -3.13 -10.25 -18.98
N VAL A 138 -3.11 -8.96 -18.63
CA VAL A 138 -1.93 -8.11 -18.83
C VAL A 138 -0.78 -8.55 -17.94
N ALA A 139 -1.04 -8.81 -16.65
CA ALA A 139 -0.06 -9.35 -15.71
C ALA A 139 0.53 -10.68 -16.20
N ALA A 140 -0.34 -11.58 -16.68
CA ALA A 140 0.09 -12.87 -17.22
C ALA A 140 0.98 -12.74 -18.46
N ALA A 141 0.65 -11.81 -19.37
CA ALA A 141 1.44 -11.56 -20.57
C ALA A 141 2.84 -11.02 -20.24
N LEU A 142 2.90 -10.04 -19.34
CA LEU A 142 4.16 -9.45 -18.88
C LEU A 142 5.02 -10.50 -18.14
N ALA A 143 4.42 -11.32 -17.26
CA ALA A 143 5.11 -12.41 -16.57
C ALA A 143 5.66 -13.46 -17.55
N ALA A 144 5.01 -13.63 -18.71
CA ALA A 144 5.45 -14.53 -19.77
C ALA A 144 6.54 -13.94 -20.69
N GLY A 145 7.04 -12.73 -20.39
CA GLY A 145 8.13 -12.11 -21.15
C GLY A 145 7.69 -11.04 -22.16
N MET A 146 6.41 -10.68 -22.22
CA MET A 146 5.95 -9.61 -23.12
C MET A 146 6.63 -8.28 -22.73
N PRO A 147 7.18 -7.52 -23.69
CA PRO A 147 7.72 -6.19 -23.42
C PRO A 147 6.64 -5.20 -22.93
N LEU A 148 7.02 -4.30 -22.01
CA LEU A 148 6.10 -3.33 -21.40
C LEU A 148 5.47 -2.35 -22.40
N ASP A 149 6.23 -1.91 -23.40
CA ASP A 149 5.75 -1.02 -24.47
C ASP A 149 4.56 -1.59 -25.26
N LYS A 150 4.35 -2.93 -25.20
CA LYS A 150 3.19 -3.59 -25.81
C LYS A 150 1.90 -3.46 -25.01
N VAL A 151 1.94 -2.93 -23.80
CA VAL A 151 0.74 -2.70 -22.97
C VAL A 151 -0.08 -1.51 -23.47
N GLY A 152 0.60 -0.46 -23.95
CA GLY A 152 -0.03 0.76 -24.45
C GLY A 152 0.91 1.97 -24.34
N PRO A 153 0.41 3.20 -24.54
CA PRO A 153 1.23 4.40 -24.57
C PRO A 153 1.82 4.75 -23.20
N THR A 154 3.02 5.31 -23.19
CA THR A 154 3.65 5.89 -21.99
C THR A 154 2.85 7.12 -21.54
N VAL A 155 2.77 7.32 -20.23
CA VAL A 155 2.14 8.49 -19.60
C VAL A 155 3.05 9.11 -18.57
N ASN A 156 2.95 10.44 -18.42
CA ASN A 156 3.63 11.13 -17.35
C ASN A 156 2.88 10.88 -16.04
N PHE A 157 3.60 10.44 -14.99
CA PHE A 157 3.01 10.21 -13.68
C PHE A 157 2.36 11.48 -13.09
N ALA A 158 2.83 12.67 -13.46
CA ALA A 158 2.23 13.93 -13.04
C ALA A 158 0.75 14.07 -13.46
N ASP A 159 0.34 13.36 -14.52
CA ASP A 159 -1.02 13.34 -15.06
C ASP A 159 -1.89 12.20 -14.47
N CYS A 160 -1.29 11.31 -13.67
CA CYS A 160 -1.99 10.22 -12.99
C CYS A 160 -2.68 10.71 -11.71
N VAL A 161 -3.69 9.97 -11.27
CA VAL A 161 -4.39 10.25 -10.01
C VAL A 161 -3.44 10.07 -8.83
N ARG A 162 -3.45 11.03 -7.91
CA ARG A 162 -2.66 11.00 -6.67
C ARG A 162 -3.58 11.05 -5.46
N LEU A 163 -3.27 10.23 -4.47
CA LEU A 163 -3.86 10.34 -3.14
C LEU A 163 -3.39 11.63 -2.50
N ASP A 164 -4.33 12.34 -1.88
CA ASP A 164 -4.00 13.42 -0.96
C ASP A 164 -3.57 12.78 0.36
N LEU A 165 -2.25 12.70 0.56
CA LEU A 165 -1.67 12.03 1.71
C LEU A 165 -1.50 13.03 2.84
N PRO A 166 -2.12 12.78 4.01
CA PRO A 166 -1.99 13.67 5.15
C PRO A 166 -0.52 13.73 5.58
N GLN A 167 0.05 14.94 5.55
CA GLN A 167 1.43 15.18 5.96
C GLN A 167 1.46 15.64 7.42
N PRO A 168 2.43 15.16 8.22
CA PRO A 168 2.61 15.69 9.57
C PRO A 168 3.09 17.15 9.49
N ARG A 169 2.53 18.00 10.34
CA ARG A 169 2.98 19.39 10.51
C ARG A 169 4.05 19.45 11.58
N ILE A 170 5.23 19.92 11.22
CA ILE A 170 6.33 20.18 12.15
C ILE A 170 6.15 21.58 12.73
N THR A 171 6.25 21.69 14.05
CA THR A 171 6.11 22.93 14.82
C THR A 171 7.30 23.08 15.78
N ASP A 172 7.48 24.25 16.37
CA ASP A 172 8.55 24.49 17.35
C ASP A 172 8.39 23.62 18.62
N ARG A 173 7.19 23.09 18.87
CA ARG A 173 6.85 22.30 20.07
C ARG A 173 6.72 20.80 19.80
N GLY A 174 7.00 20.37 18.57
CA GLY A 174 6.91 18.97 18.18
C GLY A 174 6.19 18.75 16.85
N ILE A 175 5.50 17.63 16.71
CA ILE A 175 4.96 17.13 15.44
C ILE A 175 3.47 16.82 15.61
N GLU A 176 2.65 17.44 14.77
CA GLU A 176 1.23 17.15 14.67
C GLU A 176 1.01 16.22 13.47
N GLY A 177 0.58 14.99 13.73
CA GLY A 177 0.20 14.03 12.72
C GLY A 177 -1.21 13.50 12.97
N GLN A 178 -1.52 12.40 12.32
CA GLN A 178 -2.78 11.70 12.51
C GLN A 178 -2.59 10.19 12.33
N VAL A 179 -3.55 9.42 12.80
CA VAL A 179 -3.67 8.00 12.48
C VAL A 179 -3.82 7.84 10.98
N LEU A 180 -2.89 7.10 10.39
CA LEU A 180 -2.87 6.81 8.96
C LEU A 180 -3.63 5.51 8.66
N HIS A 181 -3.38 4.47 9.47
CA HIS A 181 -3.96 3.14 9.26
C HIS A 181 -4.00 2.37 10.57
N VAL A 182 -4.98 1.47 10.71
CA VAL A 182 -5.07 0.50 11.80
C VAL A 182 -4.98 -0.89 11.21
N ASP A 183 -3.98 -1.67 11.62
CA ASP A 183 -3.78 -3.02 11.12
C ASP A 183 -4.74 -4.04 11.75
N HIS A 184 -4.68 -5.29 11.29
CA HIS A 184 -5.54 -6.36 11.80
C HIS A 184 -5.34 -6.68 13.30
N PHE A 185 -4.14 -6.44 13.84
CA PHE A 185 -3.86 -6.62 15.27
C PHE A 185 -4.34 -5.44 16.12
N GLY A 186 -4.79 -4.35 15.47
CA GLY A 186 -5.20 -3.12 16.13
C GLY A 186 -4.02 -2.18 16.40
N ASN A 187 -2.86 -2.38 15.76
CA ASN A 187 -1.77 -1.43 15.82
C ASN A 187 -2.10 -0.20 14.97
N ILE A 188 -1.74 0.97 15.47
CA ILE A 188 -2.04 2.27 14.88
C ILE A 188 -0.77 2.81 14.25
N ARG A 189 -0.71 2.82 12.92
CA ARG A 189 0.33 3.53 12.18
C ARG A 189 -0.07 4.99 12.01
N THR A 190 0.89 5.91 12.19
CA THR A 190 0.67 7.36 12.07
C THR A 190 1.32 7.94 10.82
N THR A 191 1.01 9.20 10.51
CA THR A 191 1.70 9.97 9.45
C THR A 191 3.11 10.41 9.83
N ILE A 192 3.55 10.15 11.07
CA ILE A 192 4.80 10.67 11.61
C ILE A 192 5.94 9.68 11.32
N GLY A 193 6.77 10.02 10.34
CA GLY A 193 7.96 9.24 9.98
C GLY A 193 9.22 9.61 10.76
N THR A 194 10.24 8.74 10.69
CA THR A 194 11.58 8.99 11.24
C THR A 194 12.18 10.31 10.74
N ALA A 195 11.98 10.67 9.48
CA ALA A 195 12.47 11.94 8.92
C ALA A 195 11.91 13.18 9.64
N ALA A 196 10.67 13.13 10.13
CA ALA A 196 10.07 14.20 10.93
C ALA A 196 10.64 14.19 12.35
N LEU A 197 10.76 13.00 12.96
CA LEU A 197 11.33 12.83 14.30
C LEU A 197 12.79 13.28 14.38
N SER A 198 13.61 12.99 13.36
CA SER A 198 15.03 13.35 13.30
C SER A 198 15.28 14.86 13.17
N ARG A 199 14.25 15.70 13.00
CA ARG A 199 14.39 17.16 13.06
C ARG A 199 14.63 17.67 14.48
N PHE A 200 14.35 16.83 15.48
CA PHE A 200 14.52 17.15 16.89
C PHE A 200 15.65 16.32 17.51
N GLN A 201 16.25 16.83 18.57
CA GLN A 201 17.28 16.08 19.30
C GLN A 201 16.61 14.92 20.06
N PRO A 202 17.20 13.71 20.13
CA PRO A 202 16.59 12.59 20.85
C PRO A 202 16.19 12.91 22.30
N GLY A 203 16.95 13.77 22.99
CA GLY A 203 16.67 14.20 24.36
C GLY A 203 15.54 15.21 24.53
N SER A 204 15.03 15.80 23.44
CA SER A 204 13.91 16.75 23.50
C SER A 204 12.55 16.05 23.57
N PHE A 205 12.46 14.75 23.36
CA PHE A 205 11.18 14.04 23.40
C PHE A 205 10.47 14.25 24.75
N ALA A 206 9.20 14.68 24.71
CA ALA A 206 8.39 15.02 25.87
C ALA A 206 7.13 14.15 26.02
N GLY A 207 6.84 13.28 25.05
CA GLY A 207 5.71 12.36 25.06
C GLY A 207 4.86 12.42 23.79
N ILE A 208 3.92 11.49 23.67
CA ILE A 208 2.99 11.36 22.55
C ILE A 208 1.58 11.40 23.12
N GLU A 209 0.70 12.16 22.49
CA GLU A 209 -0.73 12.19 22.78
C GLU A 209 -1.50 11.58 21.62
N ILE A 210 -2.40 10.65 21.96
CA ILE A 210 -3.35 10.03 21.03
C ILE A 210 -4.68 9.81 21.76
N GLY A 211 -5.78 10.35 21.24
CA GLY A 211 -7.07 10.30 21.93
C GLY A 211 -6.97 10.86 23.35
N ARG A 212 -7.17 10.01 24.37
CA ARG A 212 -7.04 10.37 25.79
C ARG A 212 -5.75 9.84 26.44
N GLU A 213 -4.95 9.11 25.68
CA GLU A 213 -3.76 8.42 26.17
C GLU A 213 -2.52 9.27 25.98
N ARG A 214 -1.57 9.13 26.92
CA ARG A 214 -0.25 9.75 26.86
C ARG A 214 0.85 8.71 27.01
N ILE A 215 1.75 8.66 26.04
CA ILE A 215 2.90 7.75 26.03
C ILE A 215 4.16 8.56 26.26
N ASN A 216 4.98 8.17 27.24
CA ASN A 216 6.17 8.95 27.65
C ASN A 216 7.49 8.39 27.12
N THR A 217 7.47 7.32 26.33
CA THR A 217 8.66 6.71 25.73
C THR A 217 8.36 6.17 24.33
N ILE A 218 9.37 6.18 23.46
CA ILE A 218 9.38 5.39 22.22
C ILE A 218 10.28 4.19 22.49
N ALA A 219 9.71 3.00 22.49
CA ALA A 219 10.43 1.76 22.70
C ALA A 219 11.13 1.30 21.42
N THR A 220 12.18 0.50 21.58
CA THR A 220 12.86 -0.15 20.44
C THR A 220 12.20 -1.48 20.07
N THR A 221 11.54 -2.16 21.03
CA THR A 221 10.84 -3.44 20.79
C THR A 221 9.61 -3.59 21.68
N TYR A 222 8.65 -4.42 21.24
CA TYR A 222 7.44 -4.74 22.02
C TYR A 222 7.73 -5.36 23.41
N SER A 223 8.89 -6.00 23.59
CA SER A 223 9.28 -6.67 24.85
C SER A 223 9.65 -5.72 25.99
N GLN A 224 9.78 -4.42 25.71
CA GLN A 224 10.11 -3.40 26.72
C GLN A 224 8.89 -2.92 27.51
N CYS A 225 7.70 -3.45 27.23
CA CYS A 225 6.45 -3.08 27.89
C CYS A 225 5.72 -4.31 28.45
N PRO A 226 5.17 -4.25 29.68
CA PRO A 226 4.30 -5.29 30.21
C PRO A 226 3.12 -5.60 29.26
N PRO A 227 2.60 -6.84 29.26
CA PRO A 227 1.36 -7.16 28.56
C PRO A 227 0.20 -6.25 28.99
N GLY A 228 -0.54 -5.71 28.03
CA GLY A 228 -1.67 -4.80 28.26
C GLY A 228 -1.31 -3.31 28.21
N ASP A 229 -0.03 -2.95 28.25
CA ASP A 229 0.39 -1.56 28.19
C ASP A 229 0.51 -1.05 26.74
N LEU A 230 0.12 0.22 26.54
CA LEU A 230 0.24 0.95 25.28
C LEU A 230 1.69 1.39 25.08
N ILE A 231 2.26 1.03 23.93
CA ILE A 231 3.64 1.31 23.56
C ILE A 231 3.68 2.09 22.24
N ALA A 232 4.61 3.02 22.13
CA ALA A 232 4.97 3.63 20.85
C ALA A 232 6.32 3.08 20.39
N LEU A 233 6.45 2.77 19.10
CA LEU A 233 7.68 2.26 18.49
C LEU A 233 7.81 2.78 17.06
N ILE A 234 9.00 2.63 16.48
CA ILE A 234 9.21 2.85 15.05
C ILE A 234 9.09 1.50 14.35
N ASP A 235 8.12 1.38 13.46
CA ASP A 235 7.91 0.15 12.71
C ASP A 235 9.03 -0.10 11.68
N SER A 236 8.99 -1.28 11.07
CA SER A 236 9.99 -1.68 10.05
C SER A 236 9.99 -0.79 8.80
N SER A 237 8.94 0.01 8.59
CA SER A 237 8.81 0.97 7.49
C SER A 237 9.27 2.38 7.88
N GLY A 238 9.74 2.59 9.12
CA GLY A 238 10.24 3.88 9.58
C GLY A 238 9.15 4.87 9.99
N TYR A 239 7.96 4.39 10.35
CA TYR A 239 6.85 5.22 10.85
C TYR A 239 6.59 4.98 12.33
N LEU A 240 6.13 6.02 13.03
CA LEU A 240 5.67 5.90 14.40
C LEU A 240 4.38 5.06 14.42
N GLU A 241 4.45 3.94 15.13
CA GLU A 241 3.39 2.99 15.36
C GLU A 241 3.07 2.93 16.85
N LEU A 242 1.78 2.84 17.18
CA LEU A 242 1.31 2.58 18.52
C LEU A 242 0.70 1.18 18.57
N ALA A 243 1.08 0.42 19.59
CA ALA A 243 0.67 -0.96 19.76
C ALA A 243 0.36 -1.25 21.23
N VAL A 244 -0.34 -2.35 21.50
CA VAL A 244 -0.53 -2.85 22.87
C VAL A 244 0.04 -4.25 22.93
N ASN A 245 0.92 -4.53 23.90
CA ASN A 245 1.50 -5.86 24.03
C ASN A 245 0.39 -6.89 24.34
N LYS A 246 0.09 -7.78 23.38
CA LYS A 246 -1.04 -8.74 23.41
C LYS A 246 -2.43 -8.09 23.50
N GLY A 247 -2.62 -6.93 22.88
CA GLY A 247 -3.91 -6.26 22.80
C GLY A 247 -4.02 -5.37 21.55
N SER A 248 -5.12 -4.63 21.45
CA SER A 248 -5.39 -3.69 20.35
C SER A 248 -5.21 -2.25 20.81
N ALA A 249 -4.28 -1.52 20.19
CA ALA A 249 -4.10 -0.09 20.48
C ALA A 249 -5.32 0.73 20.01
N ALA A 250 -5.95 0.34 18.90
CA ALA A 250 -7.18 0.95 18.42
C ALA A 250 -8.35 0.80 19.41
N GLU A 251 -8.47 -0.35 20.09
CA GLU A 251 -9.49 -0.53 21.12
C GLU A 251 -9.19 0.28 22.38
N VAL A 252 -7.93 0.29 22.84
CA VAL A 252 -7.51 1.04 24.03
C VAL A 252 -7.68 2.55 23.83
N THR A 253 -7.23 3.07 22.69
CA THR A 253 -7.26 4.52 22.41
C THR A 253 -8.62 4.98 21.84
N GLY A 254 -9.43 4.07 21.30
CA GLY A 254 -10.64 4.37 20.55
C GLY A 254 -10.40 5.08 19.21
N CYS A 255 -9.15 5.23 18.78
CA CYS A 255 -8.77 6.04 17.63
C CYS A 255 -8.94 5.30 16.30
N ARG A 256 -9.20 6.06 15.24
CA ARG A 256 -9.47 5.62 13.87
C ARG A 256 -8.63 6.43 12.88
N PRO A 257 -8.47 5.97 11.62
CA PRO A 257 -7.83 6.76 10.58
C PRO A 257 -8.38 8.19 10.51
N GLY A 258 -7.47 9.17 10.53
CA GLY A 258 -7.80 10.61 10.58
C GLY A 258 -7.73 11.24 11.98
N ASP A 259 -7.78 10.46 13.06
CA ASP A 259 -7.69 11.02 14.41
C ASP A 259 -6.29 11.59 14.70
N PRO A 260 -6.21 12.70 15.46
CA PRO A 260 -4.95 13.41 15.68
C PRO A 260 -3.96 12.62 16.55
N VAL A 261 -2.68 12.77 16.24
CA VAL A 261 -1.56 12.27 17.05
C VAL A 261 -0.53 13.38 17.21
N ILE A 262 -0.16 13.73 18.44
CA ILE A 262 0.77 14.82 18.71
C ILE A 262 2.01 14.28 19.41
N VAL A 263 3.18 14.46 18.80
CA VAL A 263 4.47 14.20 19.45
C VAL A 263 4.97 15.52 20.03
N HIS A 264 5.11 15.58 21.34
CA HIS A 264 5.62 16.76 22.03
C HIS A 264 7.15 16.73 22.12
N MET A 265 7.77 17.86 21.82
CA MET A 265 9.21 18.09 21.93
C MET A 265 9.46 19.30 22.85
N LYS A 266 10.45 19.19 23.72
CA LYS A 266 10.96 20.29 24.54
C LYS A 266 11.71 21.27 23.63
N ALA A 267 11.56 22.55 23.94
CA ALA A 267 12.37 23.62 23.37
C ALA A 267 13.85 23.48 23.77
#